data_AF-A0A7Y2C4Q5-F1
#
_entry.id   AF-A0A7Y2C4Q5-F1
#
_cell.length_a   1.000
_cell.length_b   1.000
_cell.length_c   1.000
_cell.angle_alpha   90.00
_cell.angle_beta   90.00
_cell.angle_gamma   90.00
#
_symmetry.space_group_name_H-M   'P 1'
#
loop_
_entity.id
_entity.type
_entity.pdbx_description
1 polymer ?
#
loop_
_entity_poly.entity_id
_entity_poly.type
_entity_poly.pdbx_seq_one_letter_code
_entity_poly.pdbx_strand_id
1 'polypeptide(L)'
;MRHLPPLLVTILFVGTLTAQPTTHPLPSDLLENITNAREMVDCILDFNVRYRNICIDKENTDHASIYKANLVLFGKAKIDEKTFNDSFQLDPYLQVQVKEEKKKFIKYFIEEYSIPSRKFTQILDSLGFFKDPLDADFMERKLEELTTYARINALYVFYNKYVERKTFRKEWVLEDNIFIKGLEDRQRIIEKFLVHHTDQKFSYYGNTDISQKLFLGAQIFHDNDVFLPTVNEDKNYTGGGKLELFTDQLKMRFFLNMIPKWFDRTLSYQSLFAGVYAYTPYIRYPELSTAEKYLKYAMDRPFGSYEFVGRAKYRMHQEGKWRSRSALSVGWIGGERGNIVQSIIHRDQVPGSIEVEGWETQIANGGRFAINYDFNIEFNLLKKGSKNYWMYPTISGAGHVGNYLTALDLGLSVSNLHFTQKSGHGVPMLYQRKVKFLFEIEGMARYVQHNTMLEDFGLFNTFENDGEPLNQFVLDSDQVNRFLLFGSAYFALKLRKTTAFARFVVHTNEYEALLNEDSYYGWGSFGLSFDM
;
A
#
# COMPACT_ATOMS: atom_id res chain seq x y z
N MET A 1 -29.83 6.67 30.18
CA MET A 1 -29.85 5.28 30.69
C MET A 1 -30.79 4.43 29.84
N ARG A 2 -30.23 3.56 28.98
CA ARG A 2 -30.79 2.27 28.54
C ARG A 2 -29.79 1.62 27.54
N HIS A 3 -29.19 0.53 28.02
CA HIS A 3 -28.59 -0.62 27.31
C HIS A 3 -27.46 -0.43 26.28
N LEU A 4 -26.23 -0.67 26.75
CA LEU A 4 -25.13 -1.29 25.99
C LEU A 4 -24.60 -2.47 26.84
N PRO A 5 -24.49 -3.70 26.30
CA PRO A 5 -23.89 -4.81 27.02
C PRO A 5 -22.35 -4.82 26.84
N PRO A 6 -21.60 -5.28 27.86
CA PRO A 6 -20.16 -5.49 27.75
C PRO A 6 -19.88 -6.87 27.15
N LEU A 7 -18.96 -6.98 26.21
CA LEU A 7 -18.48 -8.27 25.70
C LEU A 7 -17.08 -8.55 26.25
N LEU A 8 -17.06 -9.49 27.18
CA LEU A 8 -15.90 -10.02 27.91
C LEU A 8 -15.20 -11.10 27.08
N VAL A 9 -13.87 -11.06 27.12
CA VAL A 9 -12.94 -12.17 27.43
C VAL A 9 -13.02 -13.47 26.62
N THR A 10 -11.93 -13.68 25.89
CA THR A 10 -11.44 -14.92 25.29
C THR A 10 -11.22 -16.03 26.33
N ILE A 11 -11.78 -17.21 26.12
CA ILE A 11 -11.36 -18.46 26.76
C ILE A 11 -11.06 -19.51 25.67
N LEU A 12 -9.81 -19.99 25.70
CA LEU A 12 -9.33 -21.17 24.99
C LEU A 12 -9.98 -22.44 25.56
N PHE A 13 -10.49 -23.32 24.70
CA PHE A 13 -10.63 -24.74 25.03
C PHE A 13 -10.23 -25.61 23.84
N VAL A 14 -9.21 -26.42 24.07
CA VAL A 14 -8.75 -27.52 23.23
C VAL A 14 -9.64 -28.73 23.53
N GLY A 15 -10.22 -29.34 22.50
CA GLY A 15 -11.03 -30.55 22.62
C GLY A 15 -10.75 -31.49 21.45
N THR A 16 -9.92 -32.50 21.71
CA THR A 16 -9.62 -33.62 20.83
C THR A 16 -10.77 -34.63 20.86
N LEU A 17 -11.39 -34.91 19.70
CA LEU A 17 -12.27 -36.06 19.49
C LEU A 17 -11.57 -37.03 18.53
N THR A 18 -11.09 -38.14 19.08
CA THR A 18 -10.57 -39.29 18.33
C THR A 18 -11.73 -40.20 17.95
N ALA A 19 -12.05 -40.30 16.66
CA ALA A 19 -12.82 -41.40 16.11
C ALA A 19 -11.85 -42.52 15.70
N GLN A 20 -12.00 -43.72 16.27
CA GLN A 20 -11.26 -44.91 15.83
C GLN A 20 -11.91 -45.48 14.55
N PRO A 21 -11.14 -45.76 13.47
CA PRO A 21 -11.60 -46.61 12.39
C PRO A 21 -11.43 -48.08 12.78
N THR A 22 -12.49 -48.85 12.65
CA THR A 22 -12.47 -50.31 12.77
C THR A 22 -11.72 -50.91 11.58
N THR A 23 -10.49 -51.38 11.79
CA THR A 23 -9.75 -52.18 10.80
C THR A 23 -10.05 -53.66 11.03
N HIS A 24 -10.67 -54.33 10.07
CA HIS A 24 -10.66 -55.80 10.01
C HIS A 24 -9.24 -56.28 9.66
N PRO A 25 -8.57 -57.10 10.48
CA PRO A 25 -7.27 -57.65 10.13
C PRO A 25 -7.41 -58.65 8.96
N LEU A 26 -6.41 -58.65 8.07
CA LEU A 26 -6.25 -59.69 7.06
C LEU A 26 -6.15 -61.07 7.73
N PRO A 27 -6.73 -62.14 7.14
CA PRO A 27 -6.55 -63.50 7.62
C PRO A 27 -5.04 -63.84 7.65
N SER A 28 -4.53 -64.16 8.84
CA SER A 28 -3.10 -64.50 9.08
C SER A 28 -2.63 -65.69 8.25
N ASP A 29 -3.57 -66.56 7.90
CA ASP A 29 -3.47 -67.78 7.11
C ASP A 29 -3.09 -67.55 5.64
N LEU A 30 -3.27 -66.33 5.10
CA LEU A 30 -2.85 -66.00 3.73
C LEU A 30 -1.34 -65.68 3.62
N LEU A 31 -0.71 -65.28 4.73
CA LEU A 31 0.67 -64.78 4.74
C LEU A 31 1.71 -65.85 5.05
N GLU A 32 1.31 -66.97 5.67
CA GLU A 32 2.26 -68.01 6.11
C GLU A 32 2.79 -68.91 4.99
N ASN A 33 2.23 -68.83 3.77
CA ASN A 33 2.60 -69.71 2.64
C ASN A 33 3.34 -69.02 1.48
N ILE A 34 3.77 -67.76 1.63
CA ILE A 34 4.45 -67.01 0.56
C ILE A 34 5.95 -67.24 0.67
N THR A 35 6.53 -68.02 -0.25
CA THR A 35 7.95 -68.42 -0.19
C THR A 35 8.86 -67.59 -1.09
N ASN A 36 8.30 -66.82 -2.03
CA ASN A 36 9.06 -65.97 -2.93
C ASN A 36 8.27 -64.74 -3.42
N ALA A 37 9.00 -63.78 -4.00
CA ALA A 37 8.45 -62.50 -4.43
C ALA A 37 7.36 -62.62 -5.52
N ARG A 38 7.40 -63.67 -6.34
CA ARG A 38 6.40 -63.90 -7.39
C ARG A 38 5.07 -64.37 -6.81
N GLU A 39 5.11 -65.30 -5.87
CA GLU A 39 3.92 -65.73 -5.10
C GLU A 39 3.31 -64.57 -4.31
N MET A 40 4.14 -63.67 -3.79
CA MET A 40 3.66 -62.48 -3.09
C MET A 40 2.91 -61.52 -4.02
N VAL A 41 3.45 -61.29 -5.23
CA VAL A 41 2.80 -60.46 -6.27
C VAL A 41 1.51 -61.12 -6.74
N ASP A 42 1.50 -62.43 -6.99
CA ASP A 42 0.29 -63.15 -7.40
C ASP A 42 -0.79 -63.15 -6.30
N CYS A 43 -0.38 -63.23 -5.02
CA CYS A 43 -1.30 -63.14 -3.88
C CYS A 43 -1.87 -61.72 -3.70
N ILE A 44 -1.06 -60.68 -3.92
CA ILE A 44 -1.50 -59.27 -3.92
C ILE A 44 -2.44 -58.99 -5.09
N LEU A 45 -2.17 -59.56 -6.28
CA LEU A 45 -3.05 -59.44 -7.43
C LEU A 45 -4.38 -60.19 -7.21
N ASP A 46 -4.35 -61.41 -6.67
CA ASP A 46 -5.56 -62.17 -6.34
C ASP A 46 -6.38 -61.50 -5.22
N PHE A 47 -5.71 -60.90 -4.22
CA PHE A 47 -6.35 -60.09 -3.19
C PHE A 47 -7.02 -58.85 -3.78
N ASN A 48 -6.33 -58.09 -4.66
CA ASN A 48 -6.89 -56.92 -5.33
C ASN A 48 -8.05 -57.29 -6.27
N VAL A 49 -8.01 -58.46 -6.92
CA VAL A 49 -9.11 -58.98 -7.75
C VAL A 49 -10.30 -59.42 -6.89
N ARG A 50 -10.08 -60.12 -5.76
CA ARG A 50 -11.14 -60.51 -4.82
C ARG A 50 -11.76 -59.30 -4.12
N TYR A 51 -10.96 -58.33 -3.68
CA TYR A 51 -11.48 -57.08 -3.10
C TYR A 51 -12.25 -56.25 -4.13
N ARG A 52 -11.82 -56.23 -5.40
CA ARG A 52 -12.60 -55.63 -6.50
C ARG A 52 -13.98 -56.27 -6.66
N ASN A 53 -14.07 -57.59 -6.49
CA ASN A 53 -15.33 -58.32 -6.63
C ASN A 53 -16.22 -58.21 -5.38
N ILE A 54 -15.66 -57.92 -4.21
CA ILE A 54 -16.40 -57.72 -2.95
C ILE A 54 -16.87 -56.26 -2.78
N CYS A 55 -16.16 -55.28 -3.35
CA CYS A 55 -16.52 -53.87 -3.27
C CYS A 55 -17.03 -53.32 -4.61
N ILE A 56 -18.26 -53.69 -4.98
CA ILE A 56 -19.07 -52.95 -5.97
C ILE A 56 -19.80 -51.82 -5.23
N ASP A 57 -19.06 -50.94 -4.58
CA ASP A 57 -19.57 -49.61 -4.23
C ASP A 57 -18.44 -48.59 -4.33
N LYS A 58 -18.46 -47.83 -5.42
CA LYS A 58 -17.35 -46.94 -5.84
C LYS A 58 -17.21 -45.70 -4.97
N GLU A 59 -18.14 -45.43 -4.06
CA GLU A 59 -18.19 -44.15 -3.33
C GLU A 59 -17.54 -44.18 -1.93
N ASN A 60 -17.28 -45.37 -1.36
CA ASN A 60 -16.73 -45.50 0.01
C ASN A 60 -15.43 -46.30 0.10
N THR A 61 -14.73 -46.50 -1.02
CA THR A 61 -13.44 -47.22 -0.99
C THR A 61 -12.36 -46.31 -0.39
N ASP A 62 -11.94 -46.60 0.84
CA ASP A 62 -10.79 -45.95 1.47
C ASP A 62 -9.48 -46.45 0.83
N HIS A 63 -9.15 -45.83 -0.30
CA HIS A 63 -7.92 -46.09 -1.05
C HIS A 63 -6.65 -45.90 -0.20
N ALA A 64 -6.70 -45.07 0.86
CA ALA A 64 -5.56 -44.86 1.73
C ALA A 64 -5.26 -46.10 2.58
N SER A 65 -6.28 -46.82 3.05
CA SER A 65 -6.12 -48.06 3.82
C SER A 65 -5.59 -49.22 2.96
N ILE A 66 -6.06 -49.35 1.72
CA ILE A 66 -5.55 -50.35 0.76
C ILE A 66 -4.07 -50.08 0.43
N TYR A 67 -3.72 -48.82 0.22
CA TYR A 67 -2.34 -48.41 -0.03
C TYR A 67 -1.43 -48.66 1.18
N LYS A 68 -1.92 -48.40 2.40
CA LYS A 68 -1.19 -48.65 3.65
C LYS A 68 -0.92 -50.15 3.88
N ALA A 69 -1.87 -51.02 3.53
CA ALA A 69 -1.68 -52.47 3.56
C ALA A 69 -0.59 -52.91 2.57
N ASN A 70 -0.59 -52.36 1.36
CA ASN A 70 0.44 -52.63 0.35
C ASN A 70 1.83 -52.15 0.81
N LEU A 71 1.96 -50.97 1.39
CA LEU A 71 3.23 -50.45 1.92
C LEU A 71 3.82 -51.32 3.04
N VAL A 72 2.99 -51.86 3.94
CA VAL A 72 3.44 -52.78 5.00
C VAL A 72 3.93 -54.10 4.41
N LEU A 73 3.30 -54.57 3.32
CA LEU A 73 3.75 -55.75 2.58
C LEU A 73 5.09 -55.48 1.88
N PHE A 74 5.22 -54.36 1.16
CA PHE A 74 6.44 -54.00 0.44
C PHE A 74 7.61 -53.63 1.37
N GLY A 75 7.37 -53.08 2.55
CA GLY A 75 8.43 -52.79 3.54
C GLY A 75 9.04 -54.04 4.19
N LYS A 76 8.33 -55.18 4.17
CA LYS A 76 8.85 -56.47 4.69
C LYS A 76 9.61 -57.28 3.64
N ALA A 77 9.27 -57.13 2.36
CA ALA A 77 10.01 -57.74 1.27
C ALA A 77 11.15 -56.79 0.85
N LYS A 78 12.42 -57.19 1.01
CA LYS A 78 13.57 -56.45 0.47
C LYS A 78 13.55 -56.48 -1.07
N ILE A 79 12.62 -55.76 -1.67
CA ILE A 79 12.48 -55.61 -3.11
C ILE A 79 13.45 -54.50 -3.53
N ASP A 80 14.24 -54.76 -4.57
CA ASP A 80 15.14 -53.73 -5.08
C ASP A 80 14.36 -52.57 -5.73
N GLU A 81 14.95 -51.39 -5.66
CA GLU A 81 14.38 -50.12 -6.12
C GLU A 81 13.97 -50.15 -7.60
N LYS A 82 14.64 -50.96 -8.43
CA LYS A 82 14.33 -51.11 -9.85
C LYS A 82 13.02 -51.86 -10.05
N THR A 83 12.81 -52.95 -9.32
CA THR A 83 11.59 -53.75 -9.36
C THR A 83 10.39 -52.98 -8.80
N PHE A 84 10.61 -52.16 -7.77
CA PHE A 84 9.60 -51.24 -7.24
C PHE A 84 9.19 -50.18 -8.28
N ASN A 85 10.15 -49.56 -8.96
CA ASN A 85 9.90 -48.53 -9.96
C ASN A 85 9.27 -49.07 -11.25
N ASP A 86 9.67 -50.25 -11.71
CA ASP A 86 9.08 -50.91 -12.88
C ASP A 86 7.60 -51.30 -12.62
N SER A 87 7.25 -51.58 -11.36
CA SER A 87 5.88 -51.89 -10.94
C SER A 87 4.99 -50.64 -10.82
N PHE A 88 5.57 -49.49 -10.42
CA PHE A 88 4.84 -48.22 -10.25
C PHE A 88 4.64 -47.45 -11.54
N GLN A 89 5.46 -47.68 -12.57
CA GLN A 89 5.22 -47.13 -13.92
C GLN A 89 3.91 -47.60 -14.55
N LEU A 90 3.25 -48.61 -13.96
CA LEU A 90 2.08 -49.27 -14.50
C LEU A 90 0.75 -48.91 -13.84
N ASP A 91 0.66 -48.03 -12.82
CA ASP A 91 -0.65 -47.63 -12.29
C ASP A 91 -1.20 -46.41 -13.06
N PRO A 92 -2.07 -46.62 -14.08
CA PRO A 92 -2.62 -45.53 -14.88
C PRO A 92 -3.63 -44.74 -14.05
N TYR A 93 -4.17 -45.33 -12.97
CA TYR A 93 -5.15 -44.72 -12.10
C TYR A 93 -4.53 -43.64 -11.23
N LEU A 94 -3.33 -43.87 -10.68
CA LEU A 94 -2.54 -42.84 -9.99
C LEU A 94 -2.18 -41.69 -10.95
N GLN A 95 -1.77 -42.00 -12.19
CA GLN A 95 -1.53 -40.95 -13.19
C GLN A 95 -2.80 -40.17 -13.57
N VAL A 96 -3.97 -40.83 -13.62
CA VAL A 96 -5.27 -40.20 -13.88
C VAL A 96 -5.71 -39.32 -12.71
N GLN A 97 -5.59 -39.77 -11.47
CA GLN A 97 -5.91 -38.98 -10.28
C GLN A 97 -5.01 -37.73 -10.18
N VAL A 98 -3.72 -37.87 -10.41
CA VAL A 98 -2.78 -36.74 -10.45
C VAL A 98 -3.16 -35.75 -11.57
N LYS A 99 -3.55 -36.24 -12.75
CA LYS A 99 -4.03 -35.38 -13.85
C LYS A 99 -5.34 -34.66 -13.50
N GLU A 100 -6.27 -35.32 -12.82
CA GLU A 100 -7.55 -34.73 -12.41
C GLU A 100 -7.42 -33.72 -11.27
N GLU A 101 -6.62 -34.01 -10.23
CA GLU A 101 -6.31 -33.02 -9.18
C GLU A 101 -5.63 -31.77 -9.78
N LYS A 102 -4.69 -31.96 -10.72
CA LYS A 102 -4.04 -30.86 -11.45
C LYS A 102 -5.06 -30.00 -12.21
N LYS A 103 -5.96 -30.63 -12.97
CA LYS A 103 -7.03 -29.92 -13.69
C LYS A 103 -7.93 -29.14 -12.73
N LYS A 104 -8.33 -29.74 -11.60
CA LYS A 104 -9.15 -29.08 -10.58
C LYS A 104 -8.45 -27.85 -9.99
N PHE A 105 -7.16 -27.96 -9.67
CA PHE A 105 -6.39 -26.84 -9.13
C PHE A 105 -6.22 -25.70 -10.14
N ILE A 106 -5.87 -26.04 -11.39
CA ILE A 106 -5.73 -25.06 -12.48
C ILE A 106 -7.08 -24.35 -12.73
N LYS A 107 -8.19 -25.11 -12.77
CA LYS A 107 -9.54 -24.56 -12.95
C LYS A 107 -9.92 -23.57 -11.84
N TYR A 108 -9.70 -23.96 -10.57
CA TYR A 108 -9.94 -23.08 -9.42
C TYR A 108 -9.17 -21.76 -9.54
N PHE A 109 -7.89 -21.82 -9.95
CA PHE A 109 -7.06 -20.63 -10.10
C PHE A 109 -7.49 -19.73 -11.27
N ILE A 110 -7.91 -20.34 -12.38
CA ILE A 110 -8.46 -19.62 -13.54
C ILE A 110 -9.69 -18.80 -13.16
N GLU A 111 -10.59 -19.41 -12.38
CA GLU A 111 -11.82 -18.77 -11.90
C GLU A 111 -11.49 -17.60 -10.96
N GLU A 112 -10.58 -17.81 -10.00
CA GLU A 112 -10.17 -16.79 -9.02
C GLU A 112 -9.52 -15.55 -9.67
N TYR A 113 -8.64 -15.74 -10.66
CA TYR A 113 -7.86 -14.64 -11.25
C TYR A 113 -8.43 -14.10 -12.57
N SER A 114 -9.56 -14.66 -13.05
CA SER A 114 -10.21 -14.26 -14.31
C SER A 114 -9.26 -14.31 -15.52
N ILE A 115 -8.31 -15.25 -15.55
CA ILE A 115 -7.39 -15.43 -16.67
C ILE A 115 -8.00 -16.46 -17.63
N PRO A 116 -8.15 -16.18 -18.94
CA PRO A 116 -8.67 -17.18 -19.88
C PRO A 116 -7.90 -18.50 -19.79
N SER A 117 -8.59 -19.61 -19.55
CA SER A 117 -8.01 -20.92 -19.24
C SER A 117 -6.90 -21.32 -20.19
N ARG A 118 -7.18 -21.25 -21.50
CA ARG A 118 -6.23 -21.58 -22.56
C ARG A 118 -4.94 -20.76 -22.49
N LYS A 119 -5.02 -19.47 -22.15
CA LYS A 119 -3.85 -18.60 -22.04
C LYS A 119 -3.02 -18.92 -20.80
N PHE A 120 -3.66 -19.21 -19.66
CA PHE A 120 -2.94 -19.55 -18.45
C PHE A 120 -2.19 -20.89 -18.58
N THR A 121 -2.84 -21.92 -19.14
CA THR A 121 -2.18 -23.21 -19.41
C THR A 121 -1.03 -23.07 -20.39
N GLN A 122 -1.19 -22.29 -21.47
CA GLN A 122 -0.09 -22.00 -22.40
C GLN A 122 1.10 -21.33 -21.73
N ILE A 123 0.87 -20.45 -20.74
CA ILE A 123 1.92 -19.81 -19.95
C ILE A 123 2.61 -20.82 -19.03
N LEU A 124 1.85 -21.69 -18.36
CA LEU A 124 2.44 -22.74 -17.50
C LEU A 124 3.28 -23.72 -18.33
N ASP A 125 2.78 -24.13 -19.49
CA ASP A 125 3.47 -25.03 -20.41
C ASP A 125 4.73 -24.35 -20.99
N SER A 126 4.64 -23.07 -21.37
CA SER A 126 5.78 -22.32 -21.89
C SER A 126 6.84 -22.05 -20.84
N LEU A 127 6.48 -21.97 -19.55
CA LEU A 127 7.42 -21.86 -18.44
C LEU A 127 8.01 -23.21 -18.02
N GLY A 128 7.62 -24.30 -18.68
CA GLY A 128 8.09 -25.64 -18.34
C GLY A 128 7.66 -26.07 -16.94
N PHE A 129 6.48 -25.64 -16.48
CA PHE A 129 5.95 -25.99 -15.14
C PHE A 129 6.02 -27.50 -14.87
N PHE A 130 5.82 -28.31 -15.92
CA PHE A 130 5.78 -29.77 -15.85
C PHE A 130 7.06 -30.47 -16.36
N LYS A 131 8.12 -29.73 -16.71
CA LYS A 131 9.34 -30.29 -17.30
C LYS A 131 10.50 -30.16 -16.31
N ASP A 132 11.05 -31.28 -15.88
CA ASP A 132 12.37 -31.34 -15.23
C ASP A 132 13.42 -31.91 -16.21
N PRO A 133 14.66 -31.38 -16.22
CA PRO A 133 15.18 -30.32 -15.34
C PRO A 133 14.76 -28.90 -15.76
N LEU A 134 14.88 -27.96 -14.82
CA LEU A 134 14.61 -26.53 -15.00
C LEU A 134 15.70 -25.85 -15.85
N ASP A 135 15.32 -25.27 -16.98
CA ASP A 135 16.14 -24.29 -17.70
C ASP A 135 15.79 -22.88 -17.20
N ALA A 136 16.60 -22.37 -16.27
CA ALA A 136 16.38 -21.06 -15.63
C ALA A 136 16.43 -19.90 -16.64
N ASP A 137 17.37 -19.93 -17.60
CA ASP A 137 17.52 -18.89 -18.61
C ASP A 137 16.32 -18.85 -19.55
N PHE A 138 15.80 -20.02 -19.94
CA PHE A 138 14.57 -20.10 -20.71
C PHE A 138 13.37 -19.56 -19.93
N MET A 139 13.27 -19.87 -18.63
CA MET A 139 12.21 -19.34 -17.78
C MET A 139 12.29 -17.81 -17.67
N GLU A 140 13.47 -17.25 -17.41
CA GLU A 140 13.67 -15.79 -17.33
C GLU A 140 13.25 -15.11 -18.64
N ARG A 141 13.69 -15.60 -19.81
CA ARG A 141 13.26 -15.11 -21.13
C ARG A 141 11.73 -15.17 -21.32
N LYS A 142 11.08 -16.23 -20.84
CA LYS A 142 9.61 -16.38 -20.92
C LYS A 142 8.87 -15.47 -19.97
N LEU A 143 9.43 -15.17 -18.80
CA LEU A 143 8.87 -14.19 -17.88
C LEU A 143 8.99 -12.76 -18.45
N GLU A 144 10.05 -12.46 -19.22
CA GLU A 144 10.17 -11.19 -19.96
C GLU A 144 9.05 -10.96 -20.99
N GLU A 145 8.54 -12.03 -21.61
CA GLU A 145 7.37 -11.97 -22.49
C GLU A 145 6.07 -11.60 -21.72
N LEU A 146 6.03 -11.84 -20.40
CA LEU A 146 4.89 -11.48 -19.54
C LEU A 146 4.97 -10.02 -19.12
N THR A 147 4.52 -9.14 -20.01
CA THR A 147 4.65 -7.69 -19.82
C THR A 147 3.86 -7.11 -18.64
N THR A 148 2.88 -7.82 -18.07
CA THR A 148 1.97 -7.31 -17.03
C THR A 148 2.23 -7.92 -15.65
N TYR A 149 2.35 -7.05 -14.64
CA TYR A 149 2.50 -7.43 -13.22
C TYR A 149 1.42 -8.41 -12.77
N ALA A 150 0.15 -8.17 -13.13
CA ALA A 150 -0.96 -9.04 -12.73
C ALA A 150 -0.78 -10.50 -13.18
N ARG A 151 -0.15 -10.75 -14.34
CA ARG A 151 0.12 -12.12 -14.83
C ARG A 151 1.26 -12.78 -14.07
N ILE A 152 2.35 -12.04 -13.83
CA ILE A 152 3.50 -12.55 -13.08
C ILE A 152 3.09 -12.83 -11.62
N ASN A 153 2.33 -11.93 -10.99
CA ASN A 153 1.81 -12.12 -9.64
C ASN A 153 0.85 -13.31 -9.56
N ALA A 154 -0.04 -13.49 -10.55
CA ALA A 154 -0.89 -14.67 -10.62
C ALA A 154 -0.07 -15.96 -10.71
N LEU A 155 1.01 -15.98 -11.50
CA LEU A 155 1.92 -17.13 -11.53
C LEU A 155 2.58 -17.36 -10.16
N TYR A 156 3.10 -16.32 -9.53
CA TYR A 156 3.73 -16.43 -8.21
C TYR A 156 2.76 -17.03 -7.18
N VAL A 157 1.53 -16.51 -7.08
CA VAL A 157 0.54 -17.04 -6.13
C VAL A 157 0.11 -18.46 -6.48
N PHE A 158 0.05 -18.82 -7.76
CA PHE A 158 -0.21 -20.18 -8.21
C PHE A 158 0.88 -21.15 -7.72
N TYR A 159 2.15 -20.82 -7.98
CA TYR A 159 3.29 -21.61 -7.54
C TYR A 159 3.35 -21.74 -6.03
N ASN A 160 3.21 -20.62 -5.29
CA ASN A 160 3.24 -20.64 -3.84
C ASN A 160 2.15 -21.54 -3.25
N LYS A 161 0.89 -21.39 -3.69
CA LYS A 161 -0.21 -22.26 -3.23
C LYS A 161 0.00 -23.74 -3.60
N TYR A 162 0.61 -24.01 -4.75
CA TYR A 162 0.89 -25.39 -5.19
C TYR A 162 2.00 -26.02 -4.35
N VAL A 163 3.08 -25.28 -4.08
CA VAL A 163 4.21 -25.69 -3.23
C VAL A 163 3.75 -25.89 -1.79
N GLU A 164 2.96 -24.97 -1.23
CA GLU A 164 2.38 -25.11 0.12
C GLU A 164 1.52 -26.37 0.24
N ARG A 165 0.62 -26.63 -0.72
CA ARG A 165 -0.23 -27.83 -0.72
C ARG A 165 0.57 -29.13 -0.82
N LYS A 166 1.66 -29.13 -1.61
CA LYS A 166 2.54 -30.30 -1.75
C LYS A 166 3.44 -30.49 -0.54
N THR A 167 3.95 -29.41 0.04
CA THR A 167 4.75 -29.41 1.27
C THR A 167 3.93 -29.88 2.46
N PHE A 168 2.65 -29.50 2.56
CA PHE A 168 1.75 -30.03 3.58
C PHE A 168 1.50 -31.54 3.44
N ARG A 169 1.65 -32.11 2.24
CA ARG A 169 1.54 -33.56 1.98
C ARG A 169 2.89 -34.31 2.05
N LYS A 170 4.02 -33.64 2.35
CA LYS A 170 5.39 -34.22 2.38
C LYS A 170 5.63 -35.37 3.38
N GLU A 171 4.61 -35.81 4.13
CA GLU A 171 4.74 -37.03 4.93
C GLU A 171 4.95 -38.31 4.08
N TRP A 172 4.84 -38.25 2.75
CA TRP A 172 4.82 -39.45 1.91
C TRP A 172 5.64 -39.28 0.62
N VAL A 173 6.78 -39.99 0.53
CA VAL A 173 7.63 -40.29 -0.67
C VAL A 173 8.91 -39.43 -0.87
N LEU A 174 10.06 -40.11 -0.99
CA LEU A 174 11.42 -39.55 -1.19
C LEU A 174 11.66 -38.96 -2.60
N GLU A 175 11.00 -39.47 -3.63
CA GLU A 175 11.08 -38.94 -5.02
C GLU A 175 10.49 -37.54 -5.17
N ASP A 176 9.56 -37.15 -4.29
CA ASP A 176 8.93 -35.82 -4.31
C ASP A 176 9.92 -34.68 -3.98
N ASN A 177 11.09 -34.98 -3.40
CA ASN A 177 12.07 -33.94 -3.05
C ASN A 177 12.73 -33.27 -4.26
N ILE A 178 13.00 -34.00 -5.34
CA ILE A 178 13.64 -33.42 -6.54
C ILE A 178 12.65 -32.50 -7.26
N PHE A 179 11.41 -32.96 -7.44
CA PHE A 179 10.36 -32.19 -8.09
C PHE A 179 9.97 -30.96 -7.26
N ILE A 180 9.83 -31.09 -5.94
CA ILE A 180 9.51 -29.96 -5.06
C ILE A 180 10.64 -28.94 -5.07
N LYS A 181 11.91 -29.37 -5.00
CA LYS A 181 13.06 -28.46 -5.12
C LYS A 181 13.03 -27.70 -6.45
N GLY A 182 12.73 -28.40 -7.56
CA GLY A 182 12.55 -27.74 -8.85
C GLY A 182 11.41 -26.70 -8.84
N LEU A 183 10.31 -26.95 -8.14
CA LEU A 183 9.21 -25.98 -8.01
C LEU A 183 9.60 -24.78 -7.14
N GLU A 184 10.33 -25.00 -6.06
CA GLU A 184 10.88 -23.93 -5.20
C GLU A 184 11.87 -23.05 -5.98
N ASP A 185 12.74 -23.65 -6.80
CA ASP A 185 13.67 -22.89 -7.65
C ASP A 185 12.94 -22.07 -8.71
N ARG A 186 11.90 -22.63 -9.36
CA ARG A 186 10.99 -21.91 -10.26
C ARG A 186 10.28 -20.75 -9.56
N GLN A 187 9.77 -20.98 -8.36
CA GLN A 187 9.13 -19.95 -7.54
C GLN A 187 10.12 -18.81 -7.25
N ARG A 188 11.37 -19.12 -6.89
CA ARG A 188 12.42 -18.12 -6.64
C ARG A 188 12.75 -17.29 -7.88
N ILE A 189 12.76 -17.88 -9.08
CA ILE A 189 12.96 -17.14 -10.34
C ILE A 189 11.78 -16.20 -10.59
N ILE A 190 10.54 -16.69 -10.46
CA ILE A 190 9.33 -15.87 -10.62
C ILE A 190 9.30 -14.73 -9.61
N GLU A 191 9.69 -15.00 -8.36
CA GLU A 191 9.81 -14.02 -7.29
C GLU A 191 10.85 -12.95 -7.62
N LYS A 192 12.07 -13.34 -8.00
CA LYS A 192 13.14 -12.43 -8.44
C LYS A 192 12.67 -11.57 -9.61
N PHE A 193 11.96 -12.16 -10.58
CA PHE A 193 11.44 -11.45 -11.73
C PHE A 193 10.30 -10.50 -11.35
N LEU A 194 9.40 -10.91 -10.45
CA LEU A 194 8.33 -10.07 -9.94
C LEU A 194 8.88 -8.88 -9.18
N VAL A 195 9.85 -9.09 -8.28
CA VAL A 195 10.55 -8.02 -7.55
C VAL A 195 11.23 -7.08 -8.54
N HIS A 196 11.95 -7.61 -9.53
CA HIS A 196 12.61 -6.80 -10.54
C HIS A 196 11.62 -5.93 -11.34
N HIS A 197 10.54 -6.53 -11.84
CA HIS A 197 9.51 -5.82 -12.61
C HIS A 197 8.76 -4.80 -11.76
N THR A 198 8.58 -5.12 -10.49
CA THR A 198 7.89 -4.27 -9.53
C THR A 198 8.76 -3.09 -9.12
N ASP A 199 10.02 -3.31 -8.78
CA ASP A 199 10.98 -2.24 -8.50
C ASP A 199 11.14 -1.32 -9.73
N GLN A 200 11.12 -1.87 -10.94
CA GLN A 200 11.20 -1.08 -12.18
C GLN A 200 9.93 -0.27 -12.47
N LYS A 201 8.74 -0.84 -12.28
CA LYS A 201 7.47 -0.20 -12.71
C LYS A 201 6.73 0.53 -11.60
N PHE A 202 7.04 0.21 -10.35
CA PHE A 202 6.28 0.59 -9.17
C PHE A 202 7.21 0.90 -7.99
N SER A 203 8.39 1.48 -8.21
CA SER A 203 9.49 1.60 -7.21
C SER A 203 9.06 1.85 -5.76
N TYR A 204 8.07 2.71 -5.50
CA TYR A 204 7.51 2.91 -4.16
C TYR A 204 6.31 2.00 -3.83
N TYR A 205 5.48 1.68 -4.82
CA TYR A 205 4.32 0.82 -4.69
C TYR A 205 4.66 -0.67 -4.72
N GLY A 206 5.94 -1.02 -4.70
CA GLY A 206 6.42 -2.37 -4.93
C GLY A 206 6.27 -3.34 -3.77
N ASN A 207 5.57 -2.91 -2.72
CA ASN A 207 5.20 -3.72 -1.58
C ASN A 207 4.26 -4.86 -2.01
N THR A 208 4.88 -5.95 -2.40
CA THR A 208 4.30 -7.27 -2.44
C THR A 208 4.66 -7.97 -1.12
N ASP A 209 4.07 -9.13 -0.81
CA ASP A 209 4.45 -9.89 0.39
C ASP A 209 5.95 -10.31 0.41
N ILE A 210 6.66 -10.04 -0.69
CA ILE A 210 8.05 -10.39 -0.99
C ILE A 210 9.03 -9.26 -0.62
N SER A 211 8.64 -7.98 -0.68
CA SER A 211 9.52 -6.84 -0.35
C SER A 211 9.28 -6.36 1.09
N GLN A 212 10.29 -6.50 1.95
CA GLN A 212 10.26 -6.05 3.36
C GLN A 212 11.29 -4.96 3.66
N LYS A 213 11.49 -4.01 2.72
CA LYS A 213 12.46 -2.92 2.88
C LYS A 213 12.06 -2.03 4.07
N LEU A 214 12.97 -1.91 5.05
CA LEU A 214 12.76 -1.05 6.22
C LEU A 214 12.67 0.42 5.80
N PHE A 215 13.52 0.83 4.87
CA PHE A 215 13.55 2.17 4.29
C PHE A 215 13.50 2.07 2.76
N LEU A 216 12.50 2.70 2.15
CA LEU A 216 12.39 2.86 0.68
C LEU A 216 13.02 4.17 0.22
N GLY A 217 13.02 5.18 1.08
CA GLY A 217 13.47 6.51 0.74
C GLY A 217 13.07 7.56 1.77
N ALA A 218 13.39 8.80 1.46
CA ALA A 218 13.04 9.96 2.25
C ALA A 218 12.68 11.14 1.35
N GLN A 219 11.79 12.00 1.81
CA GLN A 219 11.46 13.27 1.18
C GLN A 219 11.57 14.38 2.22
N ILE A 220 12.22 15.48 1.84
CA ILE A 220 12.27 16.71 2.61
C ILE A 220 11.82 17.85 1.72
N PHE A 221 10.99 18.73 2.24
CA PHE A 221 10.68 19.99 1.58
C PHE A 221 10.50 21.13 2.57
N HIS A 222 10.67 22.32 2.04
CA HIS A 222 10.42 23.58 2.70
C HIS A 222 9.44 24.39 1.86
N ASP A 223 8.44 24.94 2.53
CA ASP A 223 7.47 25.84 1.94
C ASP A 223 7.70 27.26 2.45
N ASN A 224 7.53 28.23 1.57
CA ASN A 224 7.65 29.64 1.90
C ASN A 224 6.98 30.51 0.82
N ASP A 225 6.49 31.68 1.18
CA ASP A 225 5.92 32.66 0.25
C ASP A 225 6.97 33.43 -0.56
N VAL A 226 8.23 33.48 -0.12
CA VAL A 226 9.38 34.04 -0.87
C VAL A 226 9.57 33.43 -2.25
N PHE A 227 9.06 32.21 -2.44
CA PHE A 227 9.13 31.51 -3.70
C PHE A 227 8.14 32.03 -4.76
N LEU A 228 7.20 32.91 -4.39
CA LEU A 228 6.30 33.63 -5.29
C LEU A 228 6.38 35.15 -5.03
N PRO A 229 7.51 35.81 -5.36
CA PRO A 229 7.77 37.19 -4.95
C PRO A 229 6.78 38.21 -5.50
N THR A 230 6.09 37.92 -6.61
CA THR A 230 5.07 38.82 -7.18
C THR A 230 3.76 38.84 -6.38
N VAL A 231 3.58 37.90 -5.46
CA VAL A 231 2.40 37.74 -4.58
C VAL A 231 2.83 37.64 -3.11
N ASN A 232 4.12 37.87 -2.84
CA ASN A 232 4.65 37.70 -1.49
C ASN A 232 4.43 38.97 -0.68
N GLU A 233 3.58 38.85 0.31
CA GLU A 233 3.28 39.90 1.28
C GLU A 233 3.75 39.55 2.70
N ASP A 234 4.47 38.42 2.90
CA ASP A 234 4.98 37.99 4.21
C ASP A 234 3.82 37.86 5.23
N LYS A 235 2.71 37.32 4.74
CA LYS A 235 1.43 37.15 5.43
C LYS A 235 0.87 35.77 5.12
N ASN A 236 -0.12 35.34 5.88
CA ASN A 236 -0.81 34.08 5.68
C ASN A 236 0.03 32.86 6.00
N TYR A 237 0.56 32.16 5.00
CA TYR A 237 1.33 30.93 5.18
C TYR A 237 2.81 31.23 4.99
N THR A 238 3.42 31.68 6.08
CA THR A 238 4.76 32.26 6.10
C THR A 238 5.84 31.20 5.90
N GLY A 239 5.57 29.97 6.33
CA GLY A 239 6.44 28.87 5.96
C GLY A 239 6.08 27.54 6.59
N GLY A 240 6.73 26.52 6.08
CA GLY A 240 6.56 25.18 6.59
C GLY A 240 7.68 24.26 6.17
N GLY A 241 7.75 23.10 6.80
CA GLY A 241 8.71 22.08 6.43
C GLY A 241 8.21 20.71 6.84
N LYS A 242 8.50 19.71 6.00
CA LYS A 242 8.16 18.33 6.31
C LYS A 242 9.28 17.39 5.88
N LEU A 243 9.63 16.50 6.80
CA LEU A 243 10.43 15.31 6.55
C LEU A 243 9.51 14.09 6.51
N GLU A 244 9.66 13.25 5.50
CA GLU A 244 8.83 12.08 5.30
C GLU A 244 9.70 10.88 4.91
N LEU A 245 9.60 9.80 5.68
CA LEU A 245 10.33 8.55 5.48
C LEU A 245 9.41 7.48 4.91
N PHE A 246 9.80 6.84 3.82
CA PHE A 246 9.02 5.81 3.14
C PHE A 246 9.42 4.42 3.63
N THR A 247 8.44 3.56 3.93
CA THR A 247 8.69 2.21 4.46
C THR A 247 7.62 1.19 4.05
N ASP A 248 8.03 -0.07 3.96
CA ASP A 248 7.13 -1.21 3.72
C ASP A 248 6.67 -1.93 4.99
N GLN A 249 7.32 -1.70 6.14
CA GLN A 249 7.17 -2.56 7.32
C GLN A 249 5.97 -2.22 8.20
N LEU A 250 5.42 -1.00 8.13
CA LEU A 250 4.38 -0.54 9.05
C LEU A 250 2.97 -1.02 8.70
N LYS A 251 2.76 -2.28 8.31
CA LYS A 251 1.45 -2.82 7.90
C LYS A 251 0.48 -2.92 9.09
N MET A 252 -0.11 -1.80 9.51
CA MET A 252 -1.23 -1.80 10.45
C MET A 252 -2.49 -2.34 9.77
N ARG A 253 -2.93 -3.52 10.20
CA ARG A 253 -4.04 -4.29 9.65
C ARG A 253 -5.40 -3.99 10.28
N PHE A 254 -5.49 -3.02 11.20
CA PHE A 254 -6.65 -2.78 12.07
C PHE A 254 -8.01 -2.69 11.35
N PHE A 255 -8.05 -2.29 10.07
CA PHE A 255 -9.30 -2.16 9.29
C PHE A 255 -9.31 -2.92 7.96
N LEU A 256 -8.41 -3.89 7.73
CA LEU A 256 -8.33 -4.60 6.44
C LEU A 256 -9.64 -5.29 6.06
N ASN A 257 -10.42 -5.76 7.04
CA ASN A 257 -11.67 -6.46 6.80
C ASN A 257 -12.84 -5.54 6.41
N MET A 258 -12.71 -4.22 6.58
CA MET A 258 -13.73 -3.24 6.17
C MET A 258 -13.49 -2.69 4.76
N ILE A 259 -12.35 -3.01 4.14
CA ILE A 259 -12.03 -2.55 2.80
C ILE A 259 -12.71 -3.50 1.80
N PRO A 260 -13.56 -3.01 0.87
CA PRO A 260 -14.28 -3.91 -0.02
C PRO A 260 -13.32 -4.63 -1.01
N LYS A 261 -13.69 -5.83 -1.47
CA LYS A 261 -12.82 -6.71 -2.29
C LYS A 261 -12.35 -6.13 -3.63
N TRP A 262 -13.03 -5.11 -4.18
CA TRP A 262 -12.52 -4.38 -5.35
C TRP A 262 -11.13 -3.72 -5.14
N PHE A 263 -10.63 -3.63 -3.90
CA PHE A 263 -9.25 -3.24 -3.59
C PHE A 263 -8.20 -4.36 -3.79
N ASP A 264 -8.58 -5.58 -4.18
CA ASP A 264 -7.68 -6.73 -4.37
C ASP A 264 -6.61 -6.52 -5.46
N ARG A 265 -6.72 -5.45 -6.26
CA ARG A 265 -5.74 -5.05 -7.30
C ARG A 265 -5.04 -3.74 -6.97
N THR A 266 -4.75 -3.52 -5.69
CA THR A 266 -4.12 -2.29 -5.22
C THR A 266 -2.69 -2.54 -4.76
N LEU A 267 -1.83 -1.62 -5.15
CA LEU A 267 -0.47 -1.51 -4.65
C LEU A 267 -0.47 -0.47 -3.54
N SER A 268 0.34 -0.64 -2.50
CA SER A 268 0.38 0.33 -1.41
C SER A 268 1.73 0.42 -0.74
N TYR A 269 2.11 1.61 -0.26
CA TYR A 269 3.24 1.80 0.64
C TYR A 269 2.87 2.80 1.72
N GLN A 270 3.77 3.00 2.67
CA GLN A 270 3.51 3.83 3.83
C GLN A 270 4.64 4.79 4.08
N SER A 271 4.33 5.82 4.83
CA SER A 271 5.31 6.77 5.30
C SER A 271 5.08 7.14 6.74
N LEU A 272 6.16 7.51 7.40
CA LEU A 272 6.15 8.30 8.63
C LEU A 272 6.59 9.71 8.26
N PHE A 273 5.95 10.72 8.81
CA PHE A 273 6.32 12.10 8.54
C PHE A 273 6.33 12.93 9.82
N ALA A 274 7.12 13.98 9.81
CA ALA A 274 7.15 15.01 10.83
C ALA A 274 7.32 16.36 10.15
N GLY A 275 6.67 17.40 10.70
CA GLY A 275 6.72 18.72 10.11
C GLY A 275 6.20 19.81 11.02
N VAL A 276 6.32 21.03 10.51
CA VAL A 276 5.79 22.24 11.12
C VAL A 276 5.22 23.13 10.02
N TYR A 277 4.08 23.72 10.30
CA TYR A 277 3.48 24.79 9.50
C TYR A 277 3.35 26.03 10.37
N ALA A 278 3.70 27.19 9.84
CA ALA A 278 3.66 28.47 10.52
C ALA A 278 2.84 29.48 9.70
N TYR A 279 2.03 30.25 10.41
CA TYR A 279 1.12 31.25 9.88
C TYR A 279 1.34 32.55 10.64
N THR A 280 1.42 33.66 9.93
CA THR A 280 1.57 34.99 10.55
C THR A 280 0.57 35.98 9.96
N PRO A 281 0.15 36.99 10.76
CA PRO A 281 -0.45 38.20 10.21
C PRO A 281 0.50 38.88 9.24
N TYR A 282 0.00 39.88 8.55
CA TYR A 282 0.80 40.85 7.85
C TYR A 282 1.59 41.70 8.87
N ILE A 283 2.91 41.51 8.88
CA ILE A 283 3.81 42.12 9.88
C ILE A 283 4.40 43.48 9.46
N ARG A 284 4.18 43.91 8.22
CA ARG A 284 4.84 45.10 7.66
C ARG A 284 4.02 46.38 7.86
N TYR A 285 3.99 46.87 9.10
CA TYR A 285 3.44 48.19 9.44
C TYR A 285 4.51 49.16 9.96
N PRO A 286 5.50 49.55 9.14
CA PRO A 286 6.63 50.36 9.62
C PRO A 286 6.22 51.77 10.11
N GLU A 287 5.12 52.33 9.60
CA GLU A 287 4.73 53.72 9.84
C GLU A 287 3.52 53.89 10.77
N LEU A 288 2.90 52.79 11.22
CA LEU A 288 1.69 52.86 12.05
C LEU A 288 2.01 53.03 13.53
N SER A 289 1.15 53.77 14.23
CA SER A 289 1.16 53.82 15.70
C SER A 289 0.81 52.46 16.31
N THR A 290 1.16 52.24 17.58
CA THR A 290 0.84 50.99 18.30
C THR A 290 -0.66 50.67 18.29
N ALA A 291 -1.52 51.69 18.42
CA ALA A 291 -2.97 51.52 18.41
C ALA A 291 -3.50 51.09 17.04
N GLU A 292 -2.96 51.66 15.96
CA GLU A 292 -3.30 51.27 14.60
C GLU A 292 -2.81 49.86 14.26
N LYS A 293 -1.61 49.48 14.72
CA LYS A 293 -1.11 48.10 14.60
C LYS A 293 -2.04 47.12 15.29
N TYR A 294 -2.46 47.42 16.53
CA TYR A 294 -3.38 46.57 17.28
C TYR A 294 -4.72 46.38 16.57
N LEU A 295 -5.32 47.47 16.09
CA LEU A 295 -6.57 47.41 15.30
C LEU A 295 -6.42 46.59 14.03
N LYS A 296 -5.26 46.67 13.37
CA LYS A 296 -4.98 45.86 12.18
C LYS A 296 -4.80 44.38 12.51
N TYR A 297 -4.04 44.05 13.55
CA TYR A 297 -3.88 42.66 13.99
C TYR A 297 -5.22 42.02 14.41
N ALA A 298 -6.13 42.80 15.01
CA ALA A 298 -7.48 42.33 15.36
C ALA A 298 -8.37 42.02 14.14
N MET A 299 -8.00 42.48 12.95
CA MET A 299 -8.75 42.25 11.69
C MET A 299 -7.96 41.37 10.72
N ASP A 300 -6.84 40.81 11.16
CA ASP A 300 -5.96 39.96 10.38
C ASP A 300 -5.91 38.56 11.03
N ARG A 301 -5.25 37.61 10.36
CA ARG A 301 -5.06 36.30 10.98
C ARG A 301 -4.13 36.39 12.19
N PRO A 302 -4.38 35.62 13.25
CA PRO A 302 -3.43 35.49 14.35
C PRO A 302 -2.16 34.75 13.90
N PHE A 303 -1.12 34.86 14.73
CA PHE A 303 -0.01 33.91 14.68
C PHE A 303 -0.55 32.49 14.94
N GLY A 304 -0.01 31.51 14.24
CA GLY A 304 -0.43 30.12 14.39
C GLY A 304 0.66 29.17 13.96
N SER A 305 0.76 28.04 14.65
CA SER A 305 1.67 26.97 14.27
C SER A 305 1.00 25.62 14.43
N TYR A 306 1.34 24.67 13.55
CA TYR A 306 0.99 23.27 13.71
C TYR A 306 2.24 22.41 13.58
N GLU A 307 2.67 21.84 14.70
CA GLU A 307 3.81 20.93 14.81
C GLU A 307 3.30 19.50 14.90
N PHE A 308 3.73 18.61 14.02
CA PHE A 308 3.12 17.28 13.95
C PHE A 308 4.09 16.17 13.60
N VAL A 309 3.68 14.98 14.01
CA VAL A 309 4.15 13.70 13.50
C VAL A 309 2.97 12.91 12.97
N GLY A 310 3.19 12.06 11.99
CA GLY A 310 2.10 11.33 11.39
C GLY A 310 2.53 10.15 10.54
N ARG A 311 1.52 9.49 10.02
CA ARG A 311 1.65 8.35 9.14
C ARG A 311 0.74 8.53 7.94
N ALA A 312 1.24 8.29 6.75
CA ALA A 312 0.41 8.17 5.57
C ALA A 312 0.47 6.77 4.96
N LYS A 313 -0.63 6.40 4.31
CA LYS A 313 -0.74 5.20 3.47
C LYS A 313 -1.18 5.63 2.09
N TYR A 314 -0.39 5.21 1.11
CA TYR A 314 -0.60 5.46 -0.30
C TYR A 314 -1.12 4.20 -0.94
N ARG A 315 -2.14 4.31 -1.79
CA ARG A 315 -2.70 3.21 -2.55
C ARG A 315 -2.84 3.61 -4.01
N MET A 316 -2.61 2.67 -4.91
CA MET A 316 -2.82 2.86 -6.34
C MET A 316 -3.36 1.57 -6.95
N HIS A 317 -4.36 1.68 -7.82
CA HIS A 317 -4.76 0.54 -8.64
C HIS A 317 -3.58 0.08 -9.51
N GLN A 318 -3.37 -1.22 -9.71
CA GLN A 318 -2.22 -1.74 -10.48
C GLN A 318 -2.11 -1.17 -11.91
N GLU A 319 -3.25 -0.84 -12.53
CA GLU A 319 -3.30 -0.19 -13.85
C GLU A 319 -3.24 1.34 -13.79
N GLY A 320 -3.18 1.93 -12.59
CA GLY A 320 -3.17 3.37 -12.31
C GLY A 320 -4.47 4.09 -12.66
N LYS A 321 -5.62 3.41 -12.60
CA LYS A 321 -6.94 4.01 -12.82
C LYS A 321 -7.30 5.02 -11.73
N TRP A 322 -6.94 4.70 -10.50
CA TRP A 322 -7.15 5.57 -9.35
C TRP A 322 -5.97 5.44 -8.39
N ARG A 323 -5.79 6.45 -7.55
CA ARG A 323 -4.91 6.42 -6.38
C ARG A 323 -5.60 7.08 -5.20
N SER A 324 -5.15 6.75 -4.00
CA SER A 324 -5.61 7.41 -2.78
C SER A 324 -4.49 7.55 -1.77
N ARG A 325 -4.62 8.57 -0.92
CA ARG A 325 -3.75 8.85 0.22
C ARG A 325 -4.63 8.99 1.46
N SER A 326 -4.29 8.27 2.52
CA SER A 326 -4.87 8.48 3.85
C SER A 326 -3.75 8.82 4.82
N ALA A 327 -3.80 9.97 5.47
CA ALA A 327 -2.80 10.44 6.41
C ALA A 327 -3.44 10.76 7.76
N LEU A 328 -2.83 10.27 8.84
CA LEU A 328 -3.16 10.68 10.20
C LEU A 328 -1.96 11.42 10.77
N SER A 329 -2.20 12.60 11.31
CA SER A 329 -1.22 13.41 12.02
C SER A 329 -1.71 13.70 13.42
N VAL A 330 -0.76 13.71 14.35
CA VAL A 330 -0.97 14.12 15.75
C VAL A 330 0.15 15.08 16.12
N GLY A 331 -0.14 16.05 16.97
CA GLY A 331 0.77 17.15 17.17
C GLY A 331 0.30 18.17 18.18
N TRP A 332 0.81 19.37 18.04
CA TRP A 332 0.50 20.52 18.86
C TRP A 332 0.20 21.72 17.97
N ILE A 333 -0.87 22.44 18.28
CA ILE A 333 -1.15 23.76 17.72
C ILE A 333 -0.69 24.80 18.74
N GLY A 334 0.01 25.84 18.28
CA GLY A 334 0.48 26.92 19.16
C GLY A 334 1.79 26.62 19.91
N GLY A 335 2.64 25.78 19.34
CA GLY A 335 3.95 25.44 19.91
C GLY A 335 5.04 26.48 19.63
N GLU A 336 6.19 26.34 20.28
CA GLU A 336 7.31 27.28 20.15
C GLU A 336 8.12 27.11 18.85
N ARG A 337 8.01 25.97 18.15
CA ARG A 337 8.88 25.69 16.99
C ARG A 337 8.51 26.53 15.78
N GLY A 338 7.27 26.99 15.66
CA GLY A 338 6.86 27.93 14.62
C GLY A 338 7.72 29.18 14.64
N ASN A 339 7.84 29.81 15.82
CA ASN A 339 8.72 30.96 16.05
C ASN A 339 10.18 30.62 15.70
N ILE A 340 10.73 29.54 16.27
CA ILE A 340 12.14 29.15 16.03
C ILE A 340 12.43 29.00 14.53
N VAL A 341 11.56 28.33 13.78
CA VAL A 341 11.76 28.12 12.34
C VAL A 341 11.68 29.43 11.58
N GLN A 342 10.70 30.29 11.88
CA GLN A 342 10.59 31.60 11.23
C GLN A 342 11.81 32.47 11.56
N SER A 343 12.25 32.55 12.82
CA SER A 343 13.42 33.33 13.21
C SER A 343 14.69 32.87 12.50
N ILE A 344 14.88 31.56 12.31
CA ILE A 344 16.01 31.02 11.56
C ILE A 344 15.95 31.46 10.09
N ILE A 345 14.78 31.35 9.45
CA ILE A 345 14.61 31.78 8.05
C ILE A 345 14.88 33.28 7.92
N HIS A 346 14.29 34.10 8.78
CA HIS A 346 14.45 35.56 8.76
C HIS A 346 15.92 35.93 8.99
N ARG A 347 16.55 35.41 10.04
CA ARG A 347 17.95 35.73 10.39
C ARG A 347 18.93 35.31 9.29
N ASP A 348 18.77 34.11 8.73
CA ASP A 348 19.82 33.47 7.93
C ASP A 348 19.58 33.59 6.41
N GLN A 349 18.32 33.78 5.95
CA GLN A 349 17.99 33.81 4.52
C GLN A 349 17.56 35.17 3.98
N VAL A 350 17.12 36.11 4.84
CA VAL A 350 16.61 37.41 4.42
C VAL A 350 17.45 38.54 5.05
N PRO A 351 18.44 39.09 4.32
CA PRO A 351 19.25 40.20 4.82
C PRO A 351 18.38 41.40 5.23
N GLY A 352 18.54 41.87 6.46
CA GLY A 352 17.79 43.02 6.99
C GLY A 352 16.38 42.71 7.49
N SER A 353 16.04 41.43 7.66
CA SER A 353 14.78 41.06 8.30
C SER A 353 14.73 41.53 9.76
N ILE A 354 13.55 41.95 10.19
CA ILE A 354 13.27 42.33 11.57
C ILE A 354 12.79 41.07 12.31
N GLU A 355 13.14 40.95 13.59
CA GLU A 355 12.58 39.92 14.45
C GLU A 355 11.05 40.07 14.51
N VAL A 356 10.34 38.95 14.38
CA VAL A 356 8.89 38.95 14.36
C VAL A 356 8.37 38.81 15.79
N GLU A 357 7.87 39.92 16.33
CA GLU A 357 7.18 39.97 17.62
C GLU A 357 5.71 39.53 17.46
N GLY A 358 5.09 38.95 18.50
CA GLY A 358 3.67 38.57 18.50
C GLY A 358 3.39 37.06 18.60
N TRP A 359 4.42 36.21 18.56
CA TRP A 359 4.28 34.75 18.73
C TRP A 359 3.72 34.35 20.11
N GLU A 360 3.87 35.20 21.11
CA GLU A 360 3.26 35.06 22.44
C GLU A 360 1.72 35.20 22.42
N THR A 361 1.16 35.71 21.32
CA THR A 361 -0.29 35.83 21.10
C THR A 361 -0.83 34.82 20.09
N GLN A 362 -0.03 33.80 19.71
CA GLN A 362 -0.47 32.79 18.76
C GLN A 362 -1.67 31.98 19.29
N ILE A 363 -2.48 31.46 18.37
CA ILE A 363 -3.57 30.54 18.72
C ILE A 363 -3.00 29.37 19.51
N ALA A 364 -3.67 29.05 20.62
CA ALA A 364 -3.31 27.93 21.47
C ALA A 364 -1.88 28.04 22.03
N ASN A 365 -1.43 29.26 22.33
CA ASN A 365 -0.09 29.51 22.86
C ASN A 365 0.22 28.60 24.07
N GLY A 366 1.39 27.95 24.04
CA GLY A 366 1.78 26.91 25.00
C GLY A 366 1.49 25.48 24.53
N GLY A 367 0.78 25.32 23.41
CA GLY A 367 0.57 24.04 22.74
C GLY A 367 -0.73 23.36 23.17
N ARG A 368 -1.65 23.16 22.22
CA ARG A 368 -2.83 22.29 22.38
C ARG A 368 -2.74 21.05 21.51
N PHE A 369 -3.12 19.91 22.09
CA PHE A 369 -3.02 18.63 21.40
C PHE A 369 -3.89 18.62 20.14
N ALA A 370 -3.26 18.32 19.01
CA ALA A 370 -3.90 18.29 17.72
C ALA A 370 -3.93 16.88 17.11
N ILE A 371 -5.02 16.59 16.41
CA ILE A 371 -5.22 15.40 15.60
C ILE A 371 -5.90 15.80 14.29
N ASN A 372 -5.34 15.35 13.18
CA ASN A 372 -5.88 15.63 11.86
C ASN A 372 -5.77 14.43 10.93
N TYR A 373 -6.88 14.10 10.29
CA TYR A 373 -6.98 13.03 9.30
C TYR A 373 -7.27 13.60 7.91
N ASP A 374 -6.38 13.32 6.96
CA ASP A 374 -6.52 13.70 5.57
C ASP A 374 -6.79 12.47 4.70
N PHE A 375 -7.81 12.54 3.85
CA PHE A 375 -8.08 11.55 2.83
C PHE A 375 -8.14 12.23 1.47
N ASN A 376 -7.38 11.72 0.50
CA ASN A 376 -7.41 12.19 -0.89
C ASN A 376 -7.61 10.97 -1.80
N ILE A 377 -8.48 11.12 -2.81
CA ILE A 377 -8.69 10.15 -3.88
C ILE A 377 -8.63 10.85 -5.24
N GLU A 378 -7.97 10.20 -6.20
CA GLU A 378 -7.82 10.72 -7.55
C GLU A 378 -8.12 9.64 -8.59
N PHE A 379 -8.75 10.03 -9.69
CA PHE A 379 -9.09 9.16 -10.80
C PHE A 379 -8.48 9.68 -12.10
N ASN A 380 -7.77 8.81 -12.81
CA ASN A 380 -7.33 9.10 -14.17
C ASN A 380 -8.51 8.95 -15.14
N LEU A 381 -8.77 9.99 -15.92
CA LEU A 381 -9.85 9.96 -16.92
C LEU A 381 -9.42 9.24 -18.21
N LEU A 382 -8.11 9.10 -18.44
CA LEU A 382 -7.54 8.42 -19.61
C LEU A 382 -6.77 7.16 -19.22
N LYS A 383 -6.90 6.12 -20.06
CA LYS A 383 -6.12 4.88 -19.94
C LYS A 383 -4.69 5.08 -20.45
N LYS A 384 -3.73 4.47 -19.77
CA LYS A 384 -2.34 4.35 -20.24
C LYS A 384 -2.26 3.76 -21.65
N GLY A 385 -1.50 4.40 -22.54
CA GLY A 385 -1.24 3.89 -23.90
C GLY A 385 -2.20 4.38 -24.97
N SER A 386 -3.10 5.31 -24.66
CA SER A 386 -3.80 6.09 -25.68
C SER A 386 -2.76 6.92 -26.43
N LYS A 387 -2.40 6.49 -27.65
CA LYS A 387 -1.19 6.92 -28.39
C LYS A 387 -1.12 8.42 -28.72
N ASN A 388 -2.16 9.20 -28.44
CA ASN A 388 -2.30 10.58 -28.90
C ASN A 388 -2.29 11.64 -27.78
N TYR A 389 -2.12 11.27 -26.50
CA TYR A 389 -2.17 12.24 -25.39
C TYR A 389 -0.83 12.31 -24.66
N TRP A 390 -0.22 13.51 -24.68
CA TRP A 390 0.97 13.84 -23.89
C TRP A 390 0.61 14.25 -22.45
N MET A 391 -0.69 14.36 -22.15
CA MET A 391 -1.26 14.80 -20.88
C MET A 391 -2.34 13.82 -20.39
N TYR A 392 -2.40 13.63 -19.07
CA TYR A 392 -3.32 12.78 -18.37
C TYR A 392 -4.19 13.64 -17.45
N PRO A 393 -5.45 13.91 -17.83
CA PRO A 393 -6.38 14.63 -16.98
C PRO A 393 -6.88 13.72 -15.86
N THR A 394 -7.03 14.31 -14.68
CA THR A 394 -7.48 13.62 -13.46
C THR A 394 -8.56 14.44 -12.77
N ILE A 395 -9.43 13.75 -12.04
CA ILE A 395 -10.37 14.35 -11.09
C ILE A 395 -9.98 13.89 -9.69
N SER A 396 -9.96 14.82 -8.75
CA SER A 396 -9.56 14.60 -7.36
C SER A 396 -10.66 15.03 -6.40
N GLY A 397 -10.70 14.37 -5.25
CA GLY A 397 -11.50 14.78 -4.10
C GLY A 397 -10.71 14.54 -2.82
N ALA A 398 -10.75 15.49 -1.89
CA ALA A 398 -10.11 15.34 -0.59
C ALA A 398 -11.02 15.77 0.55
N GLY A 399 -10.85 15.12 1.70
CA GLY A 399 -11.51 15.46 2.95
C GLY A 399 -10.48 15.60 4.05
N HIS A 400 -10.64 16.65 4.84
CA HIS A 400 -9.82 16.99 6.00
C HIS A 400 -10.74 17.00 7.21
N VAL A 401 -10.39 16.27 8.26
CA VAL A 401 -11.15 16.24 9.51
C VAL A 401 -10.18 16.22 10.68
N GLY A 402 -10.25 17.26 11.50
CA GLY A 402 -9.35 17.40 12.63
C GLY A 402 -9.43 18.78 13.23
N ASN A 403 -8.74 18.95 14.36
CA ASN A 403 -8.69 20.24 15.03
C ASN A 403 -7.63 21.20 14.48
N TYR A 404 -7.02 20.83 13.35
CA TYR A 404 -6.21 21.72 12.52
C TYR A 404 -7.05 22.32 11.39
N LEU A 405 -7.73 21.47 10.62
CA LEU A 405 -8.55 21.87 9.47
C LEU A 405 -9.68 20.85 9.26
N THR A 406 -10.91 21.36 9.10
CA THR A 406 -12.03 20.57 8.58
C THR A 406 -12.51 21.18 7.28
N ALA A 407 -12.33 20.45 6.18
CA ALA A 407 -12.61 20.95 4.84
C ALA A 407 -12.89 19.80 3.84
N LEU A 408 -13.51 20.17 2.72
CA LEU A 408 -13.77 19.30 1.59
C LEU A 408 -13.25 19.95 0.31
N ASP A 409 -12.52 19.18 -0.49
CA ASP A 409 -11.89 19.62 -1.73
C ASP A 409 -12.41 18.84 -2.92
N LEU A 410 -12.57 19.52 -4.06
CA LEU A 410 -12.82 18.92 -5.37
C LEU A 410 -11.90 19.58 -6.39
N GLY A 411 -11.18 18.76 -7.16
CA GLY A 411 -10.16 19.26 -8.06
C GLY A 411 -10.12 18.58 -9.42
N LEU A 412 -9.50 19.27 -10.36
CA LEU A 412 -9.15 18.79 -11.69
C LEU A 412 -7.66 19.05 -11.90
N SER A 413 -6.92 18.05 -12.35
CA SER A 413 -5.51 18.21 -12.67
C SER A 413 -5.18 17.66 -14.05
N VAL A 414 -4.06 18.13 -14.60
CA VAL A 414 -3.50 17.59 -15.84
C VAL A 414 -2.00 17.39 -15.64
N SER A 415 -1.51 16.19 -15.95
CA SER A 415 -0.11 15.83 -15.74
C SER A 415 0.49 15.18 -16.98
N ASN A 416 1.76 15.43 -17.28
CA ASN A 416 2.46 14.77 -18.38
C ASN A 416 2.81 13.29 -18.08
N LEU A 417 2.59 12.83 -16.85
CA LEU A 417 2.82 11.44 -16.43
C LEU A 417 1.55 10.80 -15.86
N HIS A 418 1.32 9.55 -16.26
CA HIS A 418 0.25 8.71 -15.74
C HIS A 418 0.56 8.25 -14.30
N PHE A 419 -0.44 7.84 -13.50
CA PHE A 419 -0.21 7.39 -12.10
C PHE A 419 0.81 6.26 -11.98
N THR A 420 0.82 5.29 -12.90
CA THR A 420 1.86 4.23 -12.94
C THR A 420 3.28 4.73 -13.30
N GLN A 421 3.48 6.03 -13.47
CA GLN A 421 4.77 6.64 -13.78
C GLN A 421 5.20 7.65 -12.71
N LYS A 422 4.40 7.86 -11.65
CA LYS A 422 4.69 8.76 -10.53
C LYS A 422 4.27 8.14 -9.19
N SER A 423 4.95 8.49 -8.10
CA SER A 423 4.60 8.02 -6.75
C SER A 423 3.35 8.70 -6.21
N GLY A 424 2.91 8.30 -5.02
CA GLY A 424 1.84 8.99 -4.28
C GLY A 424 2.20 10.44 -3.90
N HIS A 425 3.48 10.78 -3.88
CA HIS A 425 3.99 12.15 -3.67
C HIS A 425 4.20 12.91 -4.99
N GLY A 426 3.81 12.34 -6.13
CA GLY A 426 4.13 12.94 -7.42
C GLY A 426 5.63 12.90 -7.73
N VAL A 427 6.39 11.94 -7.21
CA VAL A 427 7.79 11.76 -7.61
C VAL A 427 7.83 10.92 -8.90
N PRO A 428 8.49 11.38 -9.99
CA PRO A 428 8.58 10.58 -11.22
C PRO A 428 9.32 9.27 -10.96
N MET A 429 8.78 8.17 -11.49
CA MET A 429 9.44 6.86 -11.44
C MET A 429 10.36 6.69 -12.65
N LEU A 430 11.62 6.33 -12.43
CA LEU A 430 12.53 6.02 -13.54
C LEU A 430 12.24 4.63 -14.07
N TYR A 431 11.76 4.57 -15.32
CA TYR A 431 11.82 3.37 -16.13
C TYR A 431 12.86 3.63 -17.21
N GLN A 432 14.01 2.95 -17.12
CA GLN A 432 15.08 2.88 -18.13
C GLN A 432 15.86 4.17 -18.45
N ARG A 433 15.37 5.38 -18.12
CA ARG A 433 16.07 6.66 -18.38
C ARG A 433 16.87 7.16 -17.20
N LYS A 434 17.96 7.90 -17.46
CA LYS A 434 18.79 8.57 -16.44
C LYS A 434 18.12 9.82 -15.84
N VAL A 435 17.24 10.46 -16.61
CA VAL A 435 16.55 11.71 -16.24
C VAL A 435 15.09 11.64 -16.68
N LYS A 436 14.18 12.15 -15.84
CA LYS A 436 12.75 12.27 -16.15
C LYS A 436 12.19 13.58 -15.61
N PHE A 437 11.31 14.20 -16.37
CA PHE A 437 10.64 15.44 -16.01
C PHE A 437 9.14 15.21 -15.84
N LEU A 438 8.58 15.80 -14.79
CA LEU A 438 7.16 15.83 -14.50
C LEU A 438 6.70 17.27 -14.40
N PHE A 439 5.56 17.52 -15.03
CA PHE A 439 4.79 18.73 -14.94
C PHE A 439 3.34 18.39 -14.66
N GLU A 440 2.73 19.11 -13.73
CA GLU A 440 1.33 18.97 -13.35
C GLU A 440 0.75 20.34 -13.00
N ILE A 441 -0.45 20.61 -13.49
CA ILE A 441 -1.26 21.77 -13.11
C ILE A 441 -2.54 21.23 -12.48
N GLU A 442 -2.97 21.84 -11.38
CA GLU A 442 -4.20 21.48 -10.68
C GLU A 442 -5.00 22.73 -10.35
N GLY A 443 -6.32 22.66 -10.55
CA GLY A 443 -7.29 23.62 -10.04
C GLY A 443 -8.22 22.92 -9.06
N MET A 444 -8.49 23.52 -7.91
CA MET A 444 -9.25 22.90 -6.82
C MET A 444 -10.18 23.91 -6.18
N ALA A 445 -11.41 23.50 -5.91
CA ALA A 445 -12.37 24.22 -5.08
C ALA A 445 -12.41 23.57 -3.70
N ARG A 446 -12.35 24.39 -2.65
CA ARG A 446 -12.37 23.95 -1.25
C ARG A 446 -13.52 24.61 -0.52
N TYR A 447 -14.29 23.80 0.21
CA TYR A 447 -15.21 24.26 1.23
C TYR A 447 -14.60 24.06 2.61
N VAL A 448 -14.41 25.13 3.37
CA VAL A 448 -13.83 25.13 4.72
C VAL A 448 -14.97 25.19 5.73
N GLN A 449 -15.10 24.16 6.55
CA GLN A 449 -16.03 24.16 7.68
C GLN A 449 -15.41 24.83 8.92
N HIS A 450 -14.14 24.54 9.19
CA HIS A 450 -13.39 25.10 10.33
C HIS A 450 -11.91 25.18 9.99
N ASN A 451 -11.28 26.32 10.27
CA ASN A 451 -9.84 26.51 10.17
C ASN A 451 -9.29 27.09 11.47
N THR A 452 -8.58 26.27 12.23
CA THR A 452 -8.05 26.69 13.54
C THR A 452 -7.07 27.85 13.41
N MET A 453 -6.32 27.96 12.31
CA MET A 453 -5.35 29.05 12.07
C MET A 453 -6.00 30.41 11.76
N LEU A 454 -7.33 30.50 11.82
CA LEU A 454 -8.11 31.71 11.64
C LEU A 454 -9.11 31.88 12.79
N GLU A 455 -9.84 30.81 13.12
CA GLU A 455 -11.07 30.89 13.91
C GLU A 455 -10.91 30.55 15.40
N ASP A 456 -9.70 30.23 15.86
CA ASP A 456 -9.43 29.55 17.14
C ASP A 456 -9.58 28.02 17.09
N PHE A 457 -9.08 27.35 18.14
CA PHE A 457 -9.02 25.93 18.32
C PHE A 457 -10.43 25.32 18.39
N GLY A 458 -10.68 24.37 17.49
CA GLY A 458 -11.98 23.75 17.31
C GLY A 458 -11.88 22.54 16.40
N LEU A 459 -13.00 21.91 16.06
CA LEU A 459 -13.05 20.77 15.11
C LEU A 459 -13.96 21.08 13.93
N PHE A 460 -15.26 21.23 14.21
CA PHE A 460 -16.26 21.69 13.22
C PHE A 460 -16.71 23.13 13.50
N ASN A 461 -16.55 23.54 14.75
CA ASN A 461 -16.70 24.88 15.29
C ASN A 461 -15.63 25.05 16.37
N THR A 462 -15.45 26.28 16.84
CA THR A 462 -14.63 26.63 18.01
C THR A 462 -15.15 25.96 19.28
N PHE A 463 -14.23 25.64 20.19
CA PHE A 463 -14.63 25.15 21.52
C PHE A 463 -14.90 26.34 22.45
N GLU A 464 -16.15 26.51 22.85
CA GLU A 464 -16.55 27.57 23.78
C GLU A 464 -16.18 27.19 25.24
N ASN A 465 -15.70 28.17 26.02
CA ASN A 465 -15.54 28.08 27.48
C ASN A 465 -14.71 26.87 27.96
N ASP A 466 -13.61 26.56 27.30
CA ASP A 466 -12.69 25.49 27.72
C ASP A 466 -11.76 25.90 28.88
N GLY A 467 -11.89 27.14 29.39
CA GLY A 467 -11.16 27.65 30.55
C GLY A 467 -9.76 28.17 30.24
N GLU A 468 -9.38 28.20 28.96
CA GLU A 468 -8.09 28.73 28.49
C GLU A 468 -8.16 30.26 28.30
N PRO A 469 -7.01 30.96 28.32
CA PRO A 469 -6.97 32.38 28.01
C PRO A 469 -7.53 32.62 26.59
N LEU A 470 -8.46 33.56 26.47
CA LEU A 470 -9.01 33.97 25.18
C LEU A 470 -7.87 34.38 24.23
N ASN A 471 -7.81 33.75 23.06
CA ASN A 471 -6.92 34.18 22.00
C ASN A 471 -7.35 35.58 21.53
N GLN A 472 -6.44 36.54 21.56
CA GLN A 472 -6.78 37.97 21.43
C GLN A 472 -7.12 38.39 19.99
N PHE A 473 -6.67 37.64 18.99
CA PHE A 473 -6.70 38.04 17.57
C PHE A 473 -7.31 36.96 16.68
N VAL A 474 -8.42 36.36 17.09
CA VAL A 474 -9.12 35.34 16.29
C VAL A 474 -10.20 35.98 15.42
N LEU A 475 -10.42 35.41 14.24
CA LEU A 475 -11.47 35.84 13.34
C LEU A 475 -12.78 35.13 13.67
N ASP A 476 -13.87 35.87 13.57
CA ASP A 476 -15.20 35.30 13.64
C ASP A 476 -15.49 34.43 12.41
N SER A 477 -16.36 33.44 12.59
CA SER A 477 -16.72 32.47 11.55
C SER A 477 -17.28 33.11 10.26
N ASP A 478 -17.91 34.28 10.36
CA ASP A 478 -18.46 35.04 9.23
C ASP A 478 -17.40 35.87 8.49
N GLN A 479 -16.24 36.11 9.10
CA GLN A 479 -15.10 36.79 8.47
C GLN A 479 -14.27 35.82 7.61
N VAL A 480 -14.41 34.51 7.81
CA VAL A 480 -13.67 33.47 7.07
C VAL A 480 -14.41 33.08 5.79
N ASN A 481 -13.68 33.15 4.66
CA ASN A 481 -14.18 32.71 3.37
C ASN A 481 -14.30 31.19 3.34
N ARG A 482 -15.53 30.71 3.43
CA ARG A 482 -15.85 29.27 3.43
C ARG A 482 -15.59 28.60 2.09
N PHE A 483 -15.55 29.35 0.99
CA PHE A 483 -15.30 28.81 -0.34
C PHE A 483 -14.02 29.40 -0.93
N LEU A 484 -13.06 28.54 -1.21
CA LEU A 484 -11.75 28.92 -1.71
C LEU A 484 -11.46 28.26 -3.05
N LEU A 485 -10.80 28.98 -3.94
CA LEU A 485 -10.29 28.46 -5.19
C LEU A 485 -8.77 28.42 -5.13
N PHE A 486 -8.19 27.26 -5.45
CA PHE A 486 -6.76 27.02 -5.51
C PHE A 486 -6.34 26.72 -6.96
N GLY A 487 -5.20 27.25 -7.36
CA GLY A 487 -4.46 26.85 -8.55
C GLY A 487 -3.04 26.46 -8.15
N SER A 488 -2.52 25.35 -8.68
CA SER A 488 -1.15 24.96 -8.43
C SER A 488 -0.43 24.46 -9.67
N ALA A 489 0.88 24.68 -9.69
CA ALA A 489 1.81 24.14 -10.67
C ALA A 489 2.90 23.36 -9.96
N TYR A 490 3.17 22.14 -10.42
CA TYR A 490 4.14 21.23 -9.84
C TYR A 490 5.14 20.76 -10.89
N PHE A 491 6.41 20.87 -10.55
CA PHE A 491 7.55 20.51 -11.38
C PHE A 491 8.43 19.53 -10.63
N ALA A 492 8.85 18.45 -11.28
CA ALA A 492 9.83 17.54 -10.69
C ALA A 492 10.82 17.02 -11.72
N LEU A 493 12.11 17.05 -11.35
CA LEU A 493 13.22 16.49 -12.10
C LEU A 493 13.78 15.29 -11.35
N LYS A 494 13.56 14.10 -11.89
CA LYS A 494 14.09 12.85 -11.36
C LYS A 494 15.43 12.52 -12.00
N LEU A 495 16.46 12.42 -11.16
CA LEU A 495 17.76 11.80 -11.42
C LEU A 495 17.76 10.37 -10.87
N ARG A 496 18.87 9.64 -11.02
CA ARG A 496 18.97 8.19 -10.69
C ARG A 496 18.39 7.81 -9.32
N LYS A 497 18.81 8.49 -8.25
CA LYS A 497 18.35 8.23 -6.86
C LYS A 497 17.74 9.44 -6.19
N THR A 498 17.66 10.58 -6.88
CA THR A 498 17.26 11.86 -6.28
C THR A 498 16.26 12.54 -7.18
N THR A 499 15.23 13.13 -6.60
CA THR A 499 14.26 13.98 -7.28
C THR A 499 14.35 15.35 -6.66
N ALA A 500 14.54 16.38 -7.46
CA ALA A 500 14.27 17.75 -7.05
C ALA A 500 12.87 18.12 -7.53
N PHE A 501 12.09 18.81 -6.70
CA PHE A 501 10.77 19.27 -7.08
C PHE A 501 10.50 20.68 -6.56
N ALA A 502 9.61 21.35 -7.27
CA ALA A 502 9.06 22.65 -6.92
C ALA A 502 7.55 22.61 -7.07
N ARG A 503 6.82 23.25 -6.15
CA ARG A 503 5.38 23.47 -6.23
C ARG A 503 5.12 24.95 -6.06
N PHE A 504 4.16 25.49 -6.78
CA PHE A 504 3.66 26.85 -6.61
C PHE A 504 2.16 26.77 -6.46
N VAL A 505 1.61 27.42 -5.44
CA VAL A 505 0.19 27.43 -5.12
C VAL A 505 -0.27 28.87 -5.03
N VAL A 506 -1.40 29.18 -5.65
CA VAL A 506 -2.11 30.46 -5.51
C VAL A 506 -3.55 30.14 -5.15
N HIS A 507 -4.15 30.93 -4.27
CA HIS A 507 -5.56 30.78 -3.91
C HIS A 507 -6.22 32.11 -3.58
N THR A 508 -7.55 32.11 -3.61
CA THR A 508 -8.36 33.24 -3.13
C THR A 508 -8.14 33.47 -1.64
N ASN A 509 -8.38 34.70 -1.16
CA ASN A 509 -8.21 35.05 0.25
C ASN A 509 -9.02 34.14 1.19
N GLU A 510 -8.42 33.75 2.31
CA GLU A 510 -9.06 32.88 3.31
C GLU A 510 -10.06 33.63 4.21
N TYR A 511 -10.00 34.96 4.24
CA TYR A 511 -10.86 35.82 5.05
C TYR A 511 -10.97 37.22 4.42
N GLU A 512 -12.01 37.95 4.79
CA GLU A 512 -12.22 39.34 4.40
C GLU A 512 -11.38 40.28 5.28
N ALA A 513 -10.13 40.49 4.92
CA ALA A 513 -9.34 41.55 5.54
C ALA A 513 -9.76 42.92 4.98
N LEU A 514 -10.03 43.90 5.84
CA LEU A 514 -10.31 45.30 5.46
C LEU A 514 -9.21 45.96 4.59
N LEU A 515 -8.04 45.31 4.47
CA LEU A 515 -6.82 45.83 3.85
C LEU A 515 -6.27 44.94 2.73
N ASN A 516 -6.90 43.81 2.42
CA ASN A 516 -6.50 43.00 1.27
C ASN A 516 -7.09 43.60 -0.01
N GLU A 517 -6.36 44.53 -0.62
CA GLU A 517 -6.67 44.99 -1.98
C GLU A 517 -6.49 43.85 -3.01
N ASP A 518 -5.59 42.90 -2.73
CA ASP A 518 -5.33 41.76 -3.59
C ASP A 518 -6.32 40.62 -3.37
N SER A 519 -6.84 40.07 -4.48
CA SER A 519 -7.84 39.00 -4.48
C SER A 519 -7.26 37.59 -4.31
N TYR A 520 -5.94 37.46 -4.23
CA TYR A 520 -5.23 36.19 -4.21
C TYR A 520 -3.94 36.25 -3.39
N TYR A 521 -3.58 35.11 -2.83
CA TYR A 521 -2.33 34.88 -2.09
C TYR A 521 -1.67 33.61 -2.64
N GLY A 522 -0.34 33.49 -2.51
CA GLY A 522 0.36 32.29 -2.95
C GLY A 522 1.64 32.00 -2.19
N TRP A 523 2.06 30.74 -2.27
CA TRP A 523 3.30 30.24 -1.70
C TRP A 523 3.94 29.18 -2.59
N GLY A 524 5.22 28.88 -2.36
CA GLY A 524 5.93 27.81 -3.05
C GLY A 524 6.51 26.76 -2.12
N SER A 525 6.80 25.59 -2.68
CA SER A 525 7.56 24.52 -2.05
C SER A 525 8.78 24.21 -2.87
N PHE A 526 9.91 23.93 -2.21
CA PHE A 526 11.05 23.27 -2.82
C PHE A 526 11.47 22.07 -1.99
N GLY A 527 11.82 20.97 -2.66
CA GLY A 527 12.17 19.76 -1.95
C GLY A 527 13.00 18.77 -2.73
N LEU A 528 13.53 17.81 -1.97
CA LEU A 528 14.29 16.68 -2.44
C LEU A 528 13.62 15.38 -2.01
N SER A 529 13.65 14.38 -2.88
CA SER A 529 13.23 13.01 -2.57
C SER A 529 14.33 12.04 -2.97
N PHE A 530 14.70 11.16 -2.06
CA PHE A 530 15.77 10.18 -2.21
C PHE A 530 15.19 8.77 -2.26
N ASP A 531 15.68 7.96 -3.19
CA ASP A 531 15.39 6.52 -3.29
C ASP A 531 16.60 5.78 -2.72
N MET A 532 16.36 4.86 -1.78
CA MET A 532 17.44 4.12 -1.12
C MET A 532 17.82 2.85 -1.89
#